data_AF-A0A9D1I0D5-F1
#
_entry.id   AF-A0A9D1I0D5-F1
#
_cell.length_a   1.000
_cell.length_b   1.000
_cell.length_c   1.000
_cell.angle_alpha   90.00
_cell.angle_beta   90.00
_cell.angle_gamma   90.00
#
_symmetry.space_group_name_H-M   'P 1'
#
loop_
_entity.id
_entity.type
_entity.pdbx_description
1 polymer ?
#
loop_
_entity_poly.entity_id
_entity_poly.type
_entity_poly.pdbx_seq_one_letter_code
_entity_poly.pdbx_strand_id
1 'polypeptide(L)'
;MKEIIIYGSRYGSSRQYAHKLSAETGIGVVKYEKVTDLSQADTVIYVGSLYGGSVLGLSKTLAKAPLKEGASLIIVTVGLSDPADRETVKNIEASVRSCLPEALYRRSSFFHLRGGIDYSSLSPGHKAMMSLLCFNLKRQPVQKLRAEDREFLKTYGKNISFIDFSSLNPLINFLRGKDILESAV
;
A
#
# COMPACT_ATOMS: atom_id res chain seq x y z
N MET A 1 11.40 -18.62 11.03
CA MET A 1 10.38 -18.29 10.02
C MET A 1 11.04 -17.65 8.80
N LYS A 2 10.61 -17.98 7.58
CA LYS A 2 11.12 -17.37 6.34
C LYS A 2 10.17 -16.25 5.90
N GLU A 3 10.64 -15.02 6.00
CA GLU A 3 9.87 -13.83 5.68
C GLU A 3 10.41 -13.12 4.44
N ILE A 4 9.54 -12.41 3.72
CA ILE A 4 9.95 -11.61 2.56
C ILE A 4 9.11 -10.34 2.43
N ILE A 5 9.78 -9.22 2.17
CA ILE A 5 9.15 -7.96 1.79
C ILE A 5 9.15 -7.86 0.27
N ILE A 6 7.98 -7.66 -0.33
CA ILE A 6 7.80 -7.43 -1.75
C ILE A 6 7.29 -6.00 -1.93
N TYR A 7 7.82 -5.24 -2.88
CA TYR A 7 7.30 -3.90 -3.16
C TYR A 7 6.92 -3.66 -4.62
N GLY A 8 5.78 -2.97 -4.78
CA GLY A 8 5.32 -2.38 -6.03
C GLY A 8 5.28 -0.86 -5.90
N SER A 9 6.16 -0.16 -6.61
CA SER A 9 6.25 1.31 -6.52
C SER A 9 6.28 1.97 -7.89
N ARG A 10 5.39 2.95 -8.10
CA ARG A 10 5.36 3.77 -9.33
C ARG A 10 6.23 5.02 -9.22
N TYR A 11 6.08 5.77 -8.12
CA TYR A 11 6.76 7.06 -7.90
C TYR A 11 7.65 7.09 -6.65
N GLY A 12 7.99 5.92 -6.09
CA GLY A 12 9.05 5.79 -5.07
C GLY A 12 8.58 5.65 -3.63
N SER A 13 7.41 6.18 -3.22
CA SER A 13 6.95 6.13 -1.82
C SER A 13 6.93 4.72 -1.23
N SER A 14 6.29 3.75 -1.92
CA SER A 14 6.27 2.34 -1.47
C SER A 14 7.66 1.70 -1.43
N ARG A 15 8.57 2.08 -2.32
CA ARG A 15 9.95 1.61 -2.28
C ARG A 15 10.65 2.11 -1.02
N GLN A 16 10.47 3.39 -0.68
CA GLN A 16 11.05 3.97 0.55
C GLN A 16 10.56 3.23 1.80
N TYR A 17 9.25 3.01 1.93
CA TYR A 17 8.69 2.24 3.05
C TYR A 17 9.20 0.80 3.10
N ALA A 18 9.26 0.10 1.96
CA ALA A 18 9.73 -1.28 1.93
C ALA A 18 11.21 -1.42 2.34
N HIS A 19 12.07 -0.52 1.87
CA HIS A 19 13.48 -0.52 2.26
C HIS A 19 13.68 -0.08 3.72
N LYS A 20 12.89 0.87 4.21
CA LYS A 20 12.91 1.27 5.62
C LYS A 20 12.48 0.12 6.53
N LEU A 21 11.39 -0.56 6.18
CA LEU A 21 10.90 -1.74 6.90
C LEU A 21 11.97 -2.84 6.93
N SER A 22 12.58 -3.15 5.77
CA SER A 22 13.68 -4.11 5.67
C SER A 22 14.86 -3.77 6.57
N ALA A 23 15.24 -2.49 6.65
CA ALA A 23 16.32 -2.05 7.52
C ALA A 23 16.00 -2.19 9.02
N GLU A 24 14.73 -2.08 9.42
CA GLU A 24 14.29 -2.15 10.82
C GLU A 24 13.95 -3.56 11.30
N THR A 25 13.63 -4.47 10.38
CA THR A 25 13.27 -5.87 10.69
C THR A 25 14.34 -6.88 10.28
N GLY A 26 15.28 -6.50 9.40
CA GLY A 26 16.24 -7.43 8.80
C GLY A 26 15.66 -8.33 7.71
N ILE A 27 14.37 -8.19 7.37
CA ILE A 27 13.70 -9.02 6.36
C ILE A 27 14.16 -8.59 4.96
N GLY A 28 14.46 -9.56 4.10
CA GLY A 28 14.87 -9.31 2.71
C GLY A 28 13.79 -8.61 1.89
N VAL A 29 14.18 -7.63 1.07
CA VAL A 29 13.26 -6.84 0.22
C VAL A 29 13.51 -7.04 -1.27
N VAL A 30 12.44 -7.25 -2.03
CA VAL A 30 12.48 -7.48 -3.48
C VAL A 30 11.39 -6.69 -4.21
N LYS A 31 11.71 -6.19 -5.40
CA LYS A 31 10.71 -5.56 -6.28
C LYS A 31 9.81 -6.64 -6.87
N TYR A 32 8.50 -6.40 -6.93
CA TYR A 32 7.50 -7.41 -7.34
C TYR A 32 7.78 -8.09 -8.69
N GLU A 33 8.39 -7.38 -9.65
CA GLU A 33 8.75 -7.91 -10.97
C GLU A 33 9.79 -9.03 -10.91
N LYS A 34 10.65 -9.01 -9.88
CA LYS A 34 11.72 -9.99 -9.67
C LYS A 34 11.27 -11.21 -8.87
N VAL A 35 10.05 -11.21 -8.34
CA VAL A 35 9.52 -12.35 -7.58
C VAL A 35 9.25 -13.51 -8.54
N THR A 36 9.81 -14.67 -8.23
CA THR A 36 9.64 -15.91 -9.01
C THR A 36 9.04 -17.04 -8.20
N ASP A 37 9.30 -17.09 -6.89
CA ASP A 37 8.83 -18.15 -6.01
C ASP A 37 8.54 -17.59 -4.61
N LEU A 38 7.44 -18.05 -4.00
CA LEU A 38 7.01 -17.77 -2.63
C LEU A 38 6.69 -19.06 -1.85
N SER A 39 6.95 -20.24 -2.42
CA SER A 39 6.60 -21.55 -1.85
C SER A 39 7.25 -21.83 -0.49
N GLN A 40 8.35 -21.16 -0.19
CA GLN A 40 9.09 -21.32 1.06
C GLN A 40 8.76 -20.22 2.09
N ALA A 41 8.05 -19.16 1.69
CA ALA A 41 7.77 -18.03 2.58
C ALA A 41 6.64 -18.39 3.55
N ASP A 42 6.88 -18.21 4.85
CA ASP A 42 5.88 -18.29 5.91
C ASP A 42 5.07 -16.98 5.99
N THR A 43 5.76 -15.85 5.81
CA THR A 43 5.14 -14.51 5.84
C THR A 43 5.57 -13.70 4.62
N VAL A 44 4.58 -13.15 3.90
CA VAL A 44 4.79 -12.23 2.79
C VAL A 44 4.25 -10.86 3.18
N ILE A 45 5.11 -9.85 3.18
CA ILE A 45 4.75 -8.44 3.38
C ILE A 45 4.76 -7.75 2.02
N TYR A 46 3.58 -7.38 1.51
CA TYR A 46 3.43 -6.70 0.23
C TYR A 46 3.23 -5.19 0.42
N VAL A 47 4.24 -4.40 0.09
CA VAL A 47 4.21 -2.93 0.16
C VAL A 47 3.93 -2.34 -1.22
N GLY A 48 2.69 -1.98 -1.50
CA GLY A 48 2.23 -1.59 -2.83
C GLY A 48 1.67 -0.19 -2.89
N SER A 49 1.98 0.54 -3.97
CA SER A 49 1.33 1.81 -4.23
C SER A 49 -0.14 1.60 -4.60
N LEU A 50 -1.02 2.37 -3.97
CA LEU A 50 -2.45 2.34 -4.28
C LEU A 50 -2.74 3.32 -5.42
N TYR A 51 -3.12 2.80 -6.58
CA TYR A 51 -3.48 3.59 -7.76
C TYR A 51 -4.75 3.05 -8.42
N GLY A 52 -5.69 3.94 -8.72
CA GLY A 52 -6.90 3.60 -9.49
C GLY A 52 -7.70 2.44 -8.89
N GLY A 53 -7.75 2.32 -7.56
CA GLY A 53 -8.45 1.23 -6.88
C GLY A 53 -7.70 -0.11 -6.86
N SER A 54 -6.40 -0.13 -7.17
CA SER A 54 -5.59 -1.36 -7.15
C SER A 54 -4.24 -1.17 -6.47
N VAL A 55 -3.73 -2.25 -5.87
CA VAL A 55 -2.39 -2.30 -5.30
C VAL A 55 -1.40 -2.75 -6.38
N LEU A 56 -0.46 -1.88 -6.73
CA LEU A 56 0.44 -2.11 -7.86
C LEU A 56 1.19 -3.44 -7.72
N GLY A 57 0.93 -4.36 -8.65
CA GLY A 57 1.63 -5.63 -8.79
C GLY A 57 1.10 -6.77 -7.92
N LEU A 58 0.20 -6.52 -6.97
CA LEU A 58 -0.25 -7.50 -5.97
C LEU A 58 -0.84 -8.76 -6.61
N SER A 59 -1.92 -8.60 -7.40
CA SER A 59 -2.60 -9.72 -8.05
C SER A 59 -1.68 -10.47 -9.01
N LYS A 60 -0.82 -9.73 -9.74
CA LYS A 60 0.16 -10.33 -10.67
C LYS A 60 1.20 -11.18 -9.93
N THR A 61 1.70 -10.70 -8.79
CA THR A 61 2.65 -11.45 -7.97
C THR A 61 2.02 -12.72 -7.42
N LEU A 62 0.81 -12.65 -6.86
CA LEU A 62 0.14 -13.80 -6.26
C LEU A 62 -0.33 -14.83 -7.30
N ALA A 63 -0.68 -14.40 -8.51
CA ALA A 63 -0.98 -15.30 -9.61
C ALA A 63 0.28 -16.02 -10.14
N LYS A 64 1.42 -15.31 -10.20
CA LYS A 64 2.69 -15.87 -10.68
C LYS A 64 3.38 -16.77 -9.66
N ALA A 65 3.34 -16.39 -8.39
CA ALA A 65 3.97 -17.09 -7.28
C ALA A 65 2.93 -17.24 -6.16
N PRO A 66 2.11 -18.31 -6.19
CA PRO A 66 1.13 -18.57 -5.16
C PRO A 66 1.77 -18.75 -3.78
N LEU A 67 1.03 -18.36 -2.75
CA LEU A 67 1.44 -18.59 -1.36
C LEU A 67 1.26 -20.06 -1.00
N LYS A 68 2.15 -20.59 -0.17
CA LYS A 68 1.95 -21.92 0.43
C LYS A 68 0.76 -21.90 1.40
N GLU A 69 0.24 -23.08 1.69
CA GLU A 69 -0.83 -23.24 2.68
C GLU A 69 -0.35 -22.75 4.06
N GLY A 70 -1.23 -22.05 4.77
CA GLY A 70 -0.94 -21.46 6.08
C GLY A 70 -0.08 -20.20 6.08
N ALA A 71 0.47 -19.78 4.92
CA ALA A 71 1.29 -18.57 4.87
C ALA A 71 0.49 -17.30 5.23
N SER A 72 1.11 -16.43 6.03
CA SER A 72 0.60 -15.10 6.37
C SER A 72 0.81 -14.13 5.22
N LEU A 73 -0.24 -13.41 4.83
CA LEU A 73 -0.16 -12.30 3.89
C LEU A 73 -0.44 -10.98 4.61
N ILE A 74 0.50 -10.05 4.54
CA ILE A 74 0.36 -8.69 5.07
C ILE A 74 0.42 -7.72 3.90
N ILE A 75 -0.57 -6.85 3.76
CA ILE A 75 -0.65 -5.90 2.66
C ILE A 75 -0.56 -4.48 3.22
N VAL A 76 0.48 -3.78 2.80
CA VAL A 76 0.74 -2.39 3.12
C VAL A 76 0.42 -1.55 1.90
N THR A 77 -0.69 -0.82 1.95
CA THR A 77 -1.05 0.13 0.88
C THR A 77 -0.39 1.47 1.14
N VAL A 78 0.15 2.08 0.09
CA VAL A 78 0.75 3.42 0.15
C VAL A 78 0.06 4.32 -0.88
N GLY A 79 -0.73 5.27 -0.41
CA GLY A 79 -1.53 6.17 -1.24
C GLY A 79 -1.43 7.63 -0.78
N LEU A 80 -2.21 8.52 -1.40
CA LEU A 80 -2.34 9.91 -0.94
C LEU A 80 -3.44 10.10 0.09
N SER A 81 -4.40 9.19 0.10
CA SER A 81 -5.51 9.12 1.05
C SER A 81 -5.05 9.09 2.51
N ASP A 82 -5.76 9.79 3.40
CA ASP A 82 -5.44 9.84 4.84
C ASP A 82 -5.97 8.58 5.55
N PRO A 83 -5.10 7.74 6.15
CA PRO A 83 -5.53 6.56 6.90
C PRO A 83 -6.22 6.89 8.24
N ALA A 84 -6.22 8.15 8.70
CA ALA A 84 -6.99 8.57 9.86
C ALA A 84 -8.49 8.74 9.56
N ASP A 85 -8.86 8.90 8.29
CA ASP A 85 -10.26 8.99 7.86
C ASP A 85 -10.87 7.59 7.64
N ARG A 86 -11.88 7.25 8.45
CA ARG A 86 -12.53 5.93 8.40
C ARG A 86 -13.26 5.65 7.09
N GLU A 87 -13.85 6.66 6.45
CA GLU A 87 -14.53 6.48 5.17
C GLU A 87 -13.51 6.20 4.07
N THR A 88 -12.40 6.93 4.09
CA THR A 88 -11.27 6.72 3.18
C THR A 88 -10.68 5.31 3.35
N VAL A 89 -10.45 4.84 4.58
CA VAL A 89 -9.95 3.47 4.83
C VAL A 89 -10.91 2.42 4.28
N LYS A 90 -12.22 2.56 4.48
CA LYS A 90 -13.22 1.63 3.89
C LYS A 90 -13.13 1.56 2.37
N ASN A 91 -12.92 2.69 1.70
CA ASN A 91 -12.76 2.74 0.24
C ASN A 91 -11.46 2.07 -0.21
N ILE A 92 -10.38 2.23 0.56
CA ILE A 92 -9.10 1.54 0.31
C ILE A 92 -9.29 0.03 0.45
N GLU A 93 -9.89 -0.44 1.54
CA GLU A 93 -10.14 -1.85 1.79
C GLU A 93 -11.03 -2.49 0.72
N ALA A 94 -12.10 -1.81 0.28
CA ALA A 94 -12.94 -2.26 -0.82
C ALA A 94 -12.15 -2.42 -2.12
N SER A 95 -11.24 -1.47 -2.40
CA SER A 95 -10.34 -1.51 -3.55
C SER A 95 -9.39 -2.71 -3.47
N VAL A 96 -8.75 -2.92 -2.31
CA VAL A 96 -7.84 -4.05 -2.09
C VAL A 96 -8.56 -5.39 -2.18
N ARG A 97 -9.81 -5.47 -1.70
CA ARG A 97 -10.64 -6.68 -1.78
C ARG A 97 -10.83 -7.16 -3.22
N SER A 98 -11.00 -6.25 -4.18
CA SER A 98 -11.08 -6.61 -5.60
C SER A 98 -9.78 -7.16 -6.20
N CYS A 99 -8.64 -6.97 -5.53
CA CYS A 99 -7.34 -7.46 -5.98
C CYS A 99 -7.07 -8.92 -5.59
N LEU A 100 -7.89 -9.51 -4.70
CA LEU A 100 -7.61 -10.79 -4.04
C LEU A 100 -8.82 -11.74 -4.11
N PRO A 101 -8.59 -13.06 -4.15
CA PRO A 101 -9.63 -14.02 -3.81
C PRO A 101 -10.13 -13.79 -2.38
N GLU A 102 -11.44 -13.95 -2.17
CA GLU A 102 -12.09 -13.67 -0.89
C GLU A 102 -11.46 -14.43 0.30
N ALA A 103 -11.10 -15.69 0.08
CA ALA A 103 -10.47 -16.53 1.11
C ALA A 103 -9.10 -16.00 1.55
N LEU A 104 -8.37 -15.36 0.64
CA LEU A 104 -7.07 -14.77 0.92
C LEU A 104 -7.22 -13.39 1.57
N TYR A 105 -8.17 -12.58 1.11
CA TYR A 105 -8.50 -11.30 1.74
C TYR A 105 -8.82 -11.47 3.22
N ARG A 106 -9.71 -12.42 3.58
CA ARG A 106 -10.15 -12.63 4.97
C ARG A 106 -9.06 -13.04 5.95
N ARG A 107 -7.96 -13.63 5.47
CA ARG A 107 -6.81 -14.04 6.30
C ARG A 107 -5.62 -13.07 6.21
N SER A 108 -5.76 -11.99 5.43
CA SER A 108 -4.70 -11.00 5.27
C SER A 108 -4.80 -9.93 6.34
N SER A 109 -3.65 -9.37 6.74
CA SER A 109 -3.60 -8.18 7.57
C SER A 109 -3.33 -6.94 6.70
N PHE A 110 -3.99 -5.82 7.00
CA PHE A 110 -3.90 -4.61 6.19
C PHE A 110 -3.31 -3.46 7.00
N PHE A 111 -2.41 -2.70 6.35
CA PHE A 111 -1.83 -1.47 6.88
C PHE A 111 -1.89 -0.39 5.79
N HIS A 112 -2.21 0.84 6.18
CA HIS A 112 -2.44 1.93 5.24
C HIS A 112 -1.52 3.11 5.60
N LEU A 113 -0.63 3.47 4.69
CA LEU A 113 0.36 4.53 4.88
C LEU A 113 0.15 5.65 3.85
N ARG A 114 0.48 6.89 4.22
CA ARG A 114 0.53 8.01 3.27
C ARG A 114 1.88 8.06 2.57
N GLY A 115 1.86 8.25 1.26
CA GLY A 115 3.02 8.50 0.42
C GLY A 115 3.12 9.96 -0.01
N GLY A 116 4.11 10.26 -0.84
CA GLY A 116 4.23 11.55 -1.53
C GLY A 116 3.74 11.51 -2.98
N ILE A 117 3.53 12.70 -3.53
CA ILE A 117 3.29 12.98 -4.95
C ILE A 117 4.10 14.19 -5.38
N ASP A 118 4.85 14.01 -6.46
CA ASP A 118 5.47 15.11 -7.20
C ASP A 118 4.80 15.18 -8.58
N TYR A 119 3.95 16.20 -8.77
CA TYR A 119 3.21 16.40 -10.03
C TYR A 119 4.14 16.59 -11.23
N SER A 120 5.37 17.08 -11.04
CA SER A 120 6.32 17.24 -12.14
C SER A 120 6.77 15.89 -12.71
N SER A 121 6.93 14.90 -11.82
CA SER A 121 7.38 13.53 -12.12
C SER A 121 6.29 12.59 -12.65
N LEU A 122 5.01 13.01 -12.60
CA LEU A 122 3.91 12.17 -13.07
C LEU A 122 3.99 11.94 -14.58
N SER A 123 3.67 10.71 -15.00
CA SER A 123 3.48 10.41 -16.43
C SER A 123 2.32 11.22 -17.01
N PRO A 124 2.33 11.51 -18.33
CA PRO A 124 1.24 12.27 -18.97
C PRO A 124 -0.15 11.70 -18.70
N GLY A 125 -0.29 10.36 -18.70
CA GLY A 125 -1.55 9.68 -18.40
C GLY A 125 -2.04 9.93 -16.96
N HIS A 126 -1.13 9.86 -15.98
CA HIS A 126 -1.50 10.16 -14.59
C HIS A 126 -1.78 11.66 -14.38
N LYS A 127 -1.06 12.55 -15.08
CA LYS A 127 -1.36 14.00 -15.09
C LYS A 127 -2.77 14.26 -15.62
N ALA A 128 -3.14 13.63 -16.73
CA ALA A 128 -4.47 13.76 -17.33
C ALA A 128 -5.58 13.25 -16.38
N MET A 129 -5.38 12.07 -15.78
CA MET A 129 -6.32 11.51 -14.79
C MET A 129 -6.53 12.44 -13.59
N MET A 130 -5.43 12.96 -13.02
CA MET A 130 -5.49 13.92 -11.91
C MET A 130 -6.15 15.25 -12.32
N SER A 131 -5.89 15.71 -13.55
CA SER A 131 -6.55 16.90 -14.10
C SER A 131 -8.06 16.72 -14.24
N LEU A 132 -8.51 15.55 -14.72
CA LEU A 132 -9.92 15.22 -14.82
C LEU A 132 -10.59 15.20 -13.44
N LEU A 133 -9.96 14.57 -12.45
CA LEU A 133 -10.45 14.59 -11.07
C LEU A 133 -10.55 16.02 -10.52
N CYS A 134 -9.50 16.83 -10.69
CA CYS A 134 -9.48 18.23 -10.25
C CYS A 134 -10.58 19.06 -10.92
N PHE A 135 -10.75 18.91 -12.23
CA PHE A 135 -11.80 19.57 -12.99
C PHE A 135 -13.19 19.20 -12.48
N ASN A 136 -13.45 17.91 -12.25
CA ASN A 136 -14.73 17.43 -11.73
C ASN A 136 -15.01 17.98 -10.32
N LEU A 137 -14.03 17.92 -9.41
CA LEU A 137 -14.21 18.41 -8.04
C LEU A 137 -14.45 19.92 -7.98
N LYS A 138 -13.76 20.72 -8.82
CA LYS A 138 -13.97 22.19 -8.89
C LYS A 138 -15.39 22.59 -9.32
N ARG A 139 -16.13 21.70 -9.98
CA ARG A 139 -17.51 21.94 -10.44
C ARG A 139 -18.57 21.50 -9.44
N GLN A 140 -18.17 20.79 -8.37
CA GLN A 140 -19.11 20.37 -7.34
C GLN A 140 -19.39 21.50 -6.34
N PRO A 141 -20.62 21.59 -5.79
CA PRO A 141 -20.91 22.49 -4.67
C PRO A 141 -19.98 22.20 -3.48
N VAL A 142 -19.48 23.24 -2.82
CA VAL A 142 -18.53 23.13 -1.70
C VAL A 142 -19.04 22.22 -0.57
N GLN A 143 -20.36 22.21 -0.35
CA GLN A 143 -21.04 21.38 0.65
C GLN A 143 -20.97 19.88 0.34
N LYS A 144 -20.79 19.51 -0.94
CA LYS A 144 -20.66 18.10 -1.38
C LYS A 144 -19.23 17.59 -1.36
N LEU A 145 -18.23 18.47 -1.26
CA LEU A 145 -16.83 18.07 -1.18
C LEU A 145 -16.57 17.39 0.17
N ARG A 146 -15.93 16.23 0.15
CA ARG A 146 -15.43 15.56 1.35
C ARG A 146 -14.12 16.21 1.82
N ALA A 147 -13.63 15.79 2.99
CA ALA A 147 -12.34 16.26 3.50
C ALA A 147 -11.19 15.94 2.54
N GLU A 148 -11.17 14.70 2.02
CA GLU A 148 -10.18 14.24 1.03
C GLU A 148 -10.22 15.07 -0.26
N ASP A 149 -11.41 15.43 -0.77
CA ASP A 149 -11.55 16.24 -1.98
C ASP A 149 -10.97 17.66 -1.80
N ARG A 150 -11.20 18.26 -0.62
CA ARG A 150 -10.64 19.58 -0.27
C ARG A 150 -9.12 19.53 -0.13
N GLU A 151 -8.58 18.51 0.51
CA GLU A 151 -7.14 18.33 0.66
C GLU A 151 -6.47 18.12 -0.71
N PHE A 152 -7.07 17.29 -1.57
CA PHE A 152 -6.62 17.10 -2.95
C PHE A 152 -6.58 18.42 -3.71
N LEU A 153 -7.64 19.23 -3.69
CA LEU A 153 -7.67 20.52 -4.37
C LEU A 153 -6.62 21.50 -3.81
N LYS A 154 -6.37 21.50 -2.50
CA LYS A 154 -5.36 22.35 -1.84
C LYS A 154 -3.92 21.96 -2.21
N THR A 155 -3.68 20.69 -2.46
CA THR A 155 -2.35 20.12 -2.74
C THR A 155 -2.09 19.92 -4.24
N TYR A 156 -3.11 20.03 -5.08
CA TYR A 156 -3.02 19.80 -6.52
C TYR A 156 -1.92 20.64 -7.18
N GLY A 157 -1.08 19.99 -7.98
CA GLY A 157 0.00 20.62 -8.73
C GLY A 157 1.28 20.89 -7.92
N LYS A 158 1.31 20.56 -6.62
CA LYS A 158 2.47 20.78 -5.74
C LYS A 158 3.27 19.49 -5.53
N ASN A 159 4.55 19.62 -5.22
CA ASN A 159 5.31 18.51 -4.67
C ASN A 159 5.00 18.38 -3.17
N ILE A 160 4.38 17.28 -2.76
CA ILE A 160 3.97 17.03 -1.38
C ILE A 160 4.48 15.64 -0.96
N SER A 161 5.10 15.57 0.22
CA SER A 161 5.44 14.31 0.87
C SER A 161 4.70 14.18 2.19
N PHE A 162 3.89 13.13 2.31
CA PHE A 162 3.30 12.70 3.58
C PHE A 162 4.01 11.46 4.15
N ILE A 163 5.22 11.16 3.66
CA ILE A 163 5.98 10.01 4.13
C ILE A 163 6.38 10.24 5.58
N ASP A 164 5.96 9.34 6.45
CA ASP A 164 6.34 9.29 7.85
C ASP A 164 6.70 7.85 8.20
N PHE A 165 7.99 7.57 8.39
CA PHE A 165 8.45 6.22 8.68
C PHE A 165 7.99 5.71 10.05
N SER A 166 7.61 6.59 10.99
CA SER A 166 7.06 6.16 12.27
C SER A 166 5.71 5.43 12.11
N SER A 167 5.01 5.67 10.99
CA SER A 167 3.79 4.94 10.62
C SER A 167 4.00 3.45 10.34
N LEU A 168 5.26 2.99 10.22
CA LEU A 168 5.59 1.56 10.17
C LEU A 168 5.53 0.88 11.54
N ASN A 169 5.56 1.64 12.65
CA ASN A 169 5.62 1.07 14.00
C ASN A 169 4.49 0.07 14.31
N PRO A 170 3.21 0.31 13.94
CA PRO A 170 2.16 -0.69 14.13
C PRO A 170 2.45 -2.02 13.42
N LEU A 171 2.98 -1.97 12.20
CA LEU A 171 3.37 -3.15 11.43
C LEU A 171 4.57 -3.86 12.06
N ILE A 172 5.59 -3.11 12.45
CA ILE A 172 6.80 -3.68 13.06
C ILE A 172 6.46 -4.38 14.38
N ASN A 173 5.62 -3.76 15.21
CA ASN A 173 5.14 -4.36 16.44
C ASN A 173 4.28 -5.61 16.17
N PHE A 174 3.45 -5.58 15.13
CA PHE A 174 2.68 -6.75 14.70
C PHE A 174 3.58 -7.92 14.28
N LEU A 175 4.65 -7.65 13.51
CA LEU A 175 5.62 -8.67 13.11
C LEU A 175 6.32 -9.27 14.34
N ARG A 176 6.86 -8.42 15.22
CA ARG A 176 7.54 -8.87 16.46
C ARG A 176 6.62 -9.63 17.42
N GLY A 177 5.34 -9.26 17.47
CA GLY A 177 4.34 -9.94 18.29
C GLY A 177 4.08 -11.39 17.85
N LYS A 178 4.24 -11.69 16.55
CA LYS A 178 4.14 -13.07 16.05
C LYS A 178 5.29 -13.93 16.53
N ASP A 179 6.51 -13.40 16.53
CA ASP A 179 7.70 -14.13 16.98
C ASP A 179 7.58 -14.57 18.47
N ILE A 180 6.95 -13.74 19.30
CA ILE A 180 6.79 -14.02 20.74
C ILE A 180 5.76 -15.13 20.99
N LEU A 181 4.63 -15.13 20.26
CA LEU A 181 3.58 -16.14 20.44
C LEU A 181 4.01 -17.53 19.96
N GLU A 182 4.86 -17.60 18.94
CA GLU A 182 5.36 -18.87 18.41
C GLU A 182 6.57 -19.42 19.19
N SER A 183 7.34 -18.56 19.85
CA SER A 183 8.44 -19.00 20.73
C SER A 183 7.96 -19.56 22.08
N ALA A 184 6.67 -19.42 22.38
CA ALA A 184 6.03 -19.85 23.63
C ALA A 184 5.32 -21.22 23.53
N VAL A 185 5.44 -21.91 22.39
CA VAL A 185 4.87 -23.23 22.09
C VAL A 185 6.00 -24.21 21.80
#